data_AF-A0A497FUY1-F1
#
_entry.id   AF-A0A497FUY1-F1
#
_cell.length_a   1.000
_cell.length_b   1.000
_cell.length_c   1.000
_cell.angle_alpha   90.00
_cell.angle_beta   90.00
_cell.angle_gamma   90.00
#
_symmetry.space_group_name_H-M   'P 1'
#
loop_
_entity.id
_entity.type
_entity.pdbx_description
1 polymer ?
#
loop_
_entity_poly.entity_id
_entity_poly.type
_entity_poly.pdbx_seq_one_letter_code
_entity_poly.pdbx_strand_id
1 'polypeptide(L)'
;MLKDFNLLVSTHRNRENECISELWYHLRELGDPKIQATKTPFPGLVVAKTRLDPLKVVEAFRARVRERPWDFRAVLKVVPIEVVVKADIDVISETAVRLAKE
;
A
#
# COMPACT_ATOMS: atom_id res chain seq x y z
N MET A 1 9.92 -2.33 10.73
CA MET A 1 9.25 -2.18 9.42
C MET A 1 8.72 -3.54 9.01
N LEU A 2 7.49 -3.61 8.51
CA LEU A 2 6.92 -4.84 7.98
C LEU A 2 7.83 -5.42 6.88
N LYS A 3 8.14 -6.72 6.98
CA LYS A 3 8.92 -7.44 5.97
C LYS A 3 8.04 -8.07 4.89
N ASP A 4 6.77 -8.27 5.19
CA ASP A 4 5.74 -8.70 4.25
C ASP A 4 4.64 -7.63 4.23
N PHE A 5 4.41 -7.04 3.06
CA PHE A 5 3.43 -5.98 2.82
C PHE A 5 2.97 -6.07 1.36
N ASN A 6 1.74 -5.64 1.10
CA ASN A 6 1.18 -5.65 -0.26
C ASN A 6 0.70 -4.27 -0.72
N LEU A 7 0.93 -3.22 0.08
CA LEU A 7 0.71 -1.82 -0.29
C LEU A 7 1.92 -0.97 0.10
N LEU A 8 2.38 -0.16 -0.84
CA LEU A 8 3.35 0.91 -0.60
C LEU A 8 2.65 2.27 -0.79
N VAL A 9 2.74 3.12 0.23
CA VAL A 9 1.94 4.36 0.28
C VAL A 9 2.83 5.57 0.51
N SER A 10 2.74 6.53 -0.40
CA SER A 10 3.43 7.82 -0.29
C SER A 10 2.53 8.84 0.40
N THR A 11 3.15 9.69 1.23
CA THR A 11 2.50 10.77 1.98
C THR A 11 3.46 11.96 2.14
N HIS A 12 2.95 13.07 2.68
CA HIS A 12 3.80 14.19 3.06
C HIS A 12 4.73 13.83 4.22
N ARG A 13 5.93 14.40 4.23
CA ARG A 13 6.88 14.23 5.34
C ARG A 13 6.22 14.59 6.67
N ASN A 14 6.44 13.75 7.68
CA ASN A 14 5.88 13.88 9.04
C ASN A 14 4.36 13.68 9.14
N ARG A 15 3.67 13.26 8.07
CA ARG A 15 2.23 12.91 8.08
C ARG A 15 1.98 11.40 8.02
N GLU A 16 2.99 10.57 8.28
CA GLU A 16 2.88 9.11 8.16
C GLU A 16 1.86 8.52 9.12
N ASN A 17 1.70 9.09 10.33
CA ASN A 17 0.65 8.65 11.26
C ASN A 17 -0.74 8.94 10.72
N GLU A 18 -0.95 10.11 10.12
CA GLU A 18 -2.24 10.48 9.51
C GLU A 18 -2.53 9.61 8.29
N CYS A 19 -1.51 9.34 7.46
CA CYS A 19 -1.60 8.40 6.35
C CYS A 19 -2.00 7.00 6.83
N ILE A 20 -1.43 6.52 7.93
CA ILE A 20 -1.80 5.22 8.52
C ILE A 20 -3.27 5.25 8.97
N SER A 21 -3.71 6.29 9.69
CA SER A 21 -5.11 6.43 10.11
C SER A 21 -6.09 6.48 8.94
N GLU A 22 -5.74 7.20 7.87
CA GLU A 22 -6.54 7.29 6.65
C GLU A 22 -6.63 5.94 5.92
N LEU A 23 -5.51 5.21 5.81
CA LEU A 23 -5.51 3.84 5.27
C LEU A 23 -6.40 2.90 6.08
N TRP A 24 -6.35 2.99 7.42
CA TRP A 24 -7.23 2.24 8.31
C TRP A 24 -8.71 2.53 8.05
N TYR A 25 -9.08 3.79 7.87
CA TYR A 25 -10.45 4.20 7.56
C TYR A 25 -10.93 3.59 6.24
N HIS A 26 -10.18 3.77 5.15
CA HIS A 26 -10.57 3.30 3.83
C HIS A 26 -10.59 1.76 3.72
N LEU A 27 -9.57 1.08 4.24
CA LEU A 27 -9.50 -0.39 4.15
C LEU A 27 -10.55 -1.07 5.03
N ARG A 28 -10.94 -0.46 6.16
CA ARG A 28 -12.05 -0.96 6.98
C ARG A 28 -13.36 -0.98 6.21
N GLU A 29 -13.65 0.06 5.44
CA GLU A 29 -14.86 0.12 4.62
C GLU A 29 -14.83 -0.85 3.43
N LEU A 30 -13.63 -1.19 2.93
CA LEU A 30 -13.44 -2.28 1.99
C LEU A 30 -13.52 -3.68 2.64
N GLY A 31 -13.84 -3.75 3.94
CA GLY A 31 -14.02 -5.00 4.67
C GLY A 31 -12.75 -5.57 5.29
N ASP A 32 -11.65 -4.80 5.42
CA ASP A 32 -10.46 -5.20 6.16
C ASP A 32 -10.22 -4.32 7.40
N PRO A 33 -10.77 -4.70 8.56
CA PRO A 33 -10.61 -3.95 9.80
C PRO A 33 -9.36 -4.33 10.60
N LYS A 34 -8.42 -5.11 10.07
CA LYS A 34 -7.21 -5.55 10.80
C LYS A 34 -5.94 -5.37 9.97
N ILE A 35 -5.78 -4.19 9.38
CA ILE A 35 -4.60 -3.89 8.57
C ILE A 35 -3.36 -3.76 9.47
N GLN A 36 -2.20 -4.12 8.95
CA GLN A 36 -0.93 -3.80 9.60
C GLN A 36 -0.25 -2.71 8.78
N ALA A 37 0.10 -1.59 9.40
CA ALA A 37 0.80 -0.51 8.70
C ALA A 37 1.91 0.04 9.57
N THR A 38 3.08 0.30 8.97
CA THR A 38 4.24 0.83 9.68
C THR A 38 4.96 1.88 8.86
N LYS A 39 5.55 2.87 9.54
CA LYS A 39 6.47 3.82 8.92
C LYS A 39 7.71 3.09 8.40
N THR A 40 8.25 3.57 7.30
CA THR A 40 9.58 3.16 6.84
C THR A 40 10.65 4.11 7.43
N PRO A 41 11.95 3.77 7.33
CA PRO A 41 13.03 4.71 7.62
C PRO A 41 13.07 5.93 6.69
N PHE A 42 12.36 5.88 5.55
CA PHE A 42 12.29 6.95 4.57
C PHE A 42 11.10 7.86 4.87
N PRO A 43 11.32 9.17 5.11
CA PRO A 43 10.23 10.10 5.36
C PRO A 43 9.24 10.16 4.20
N GLY A 44 7.95 10.30 4.53
CA GLY A 44 6.87 10.34 3.53
C GLY A 44 6.50 8.98 2.94
N LEU A 45 6.95 7.87 3.53
CA LEU A 45 6.71 6.52 3.01
C LEU A 45 6.23 5.55 4.10
N VAL A 46 5.13 4.86 3.81
CA VAL A 46 4.46 3.88 4.66
C VAL A 46 4.30 2.57 3.90
N VAL A 47 4.49 1.45 4.59
CA VAL A 47 4.15 0.12 4.09
C VAL A 47 2.95 -0.43 4.86
N ALA A 48 2.04 -1.10 4.15
CA ALA A 48 0.87 -1.73 4.75
C ALA A 48 0.63 -3.14 4.21
N LYS A 49 0.16 -4.02 5.10
CA LYS A 49 -0.34 -5.35 4.78
C LYS A 49 -1.85 -5.38 5.02
N THR A 50 -2.58 -5.72 3.98
CA THR A 50 -4.01 -6.03 3.99
C THR A 50 -4.21 -7.47 3.55
N ARG A 51 -5.31 -8.09 4.00
CA ARG A 51 -5.74 -9.42 3.51
C ARG A 51 -6.42 -9.37 2.14
N LEU A 52 -6.75 -8.18 1.65
CA LEU A 52 -7.39 -7.96 0.37
C LEU A 52 -6.37 -8.08 -0.78
N ASP A 53 -6.89 -8.29 -1.97
CA ASP A 53 -6.12 -8.20 -3.22
C ASP A 53 -5.62 -6.75 -3.42
N PRO A 54 -4.30 -6.52 -3.48
CA PRO A 54 -3.74 -5.17 -3.55
C PRO A 54 -4.13 -4.44 -4.83
N LEU A 55 -4.32 -5.13 -5.96
CA LEU A 55 -4.75 -4.52 -7.22
C LEU A 55 -6.17 -3.97 -7.08
N LYS A 56 -7.08 -4.79 -6.54
CA LYS A 56 -8.48 -4.39 -6.27
C LYS A 56 -8.59 -3.26 -5.27
N VAL A 57 -7.72 -3.23 -4.25
CA VAL A 57 -7.65 -2.11 -3.30
C VAL A 57 -7.32 -0.80 -4.03
N VAL A 58 -6.32 -0.81 -4.91
CA VAL A 58 -5.94 0.39 -5.67
C VAL A 58 -7.05 0.82 -6.64
N GLU A 59 -7.74 -0.13 -7.28
CA GLU A 59 -8.91 0.17 -8.12
C GLU A 59 -10.05 0.82 -7.32
N ALA A 60 -10.38 0.25 -6.16
CA ALA A 60 -11.41 0.78 -5.27
C ALA A 60 -11.05 2.18 -4.77
N PHE A 61 -9.79 2.40 -4.40
CA PHE A 61 -9.30 3.73 -3.99
C PHE A 61 -9.39 4.73 -5.14
N ARG A 62 -9.03 4.34 -6.37
CA ARG A 62 -9.19 5.20 -7.55
C ARG A 62 -10.65 5.57 -7.82
N ALA A 63 -11.59 4.64 -7.67
CA ALA A 63 -13.02 4.95 -7.77
C ALA A 63 -13.42 5.97 -6.70
N ARG A 64 -13.01 5.73 -5.45
CA ARG A 64 -13.33 6.60 -4.33
C ARG A 64 -12.73 8.00 -4.43
N VAL A 65 -11.51 8.15 -4.94
CA VAL A 65 -10.91 9.46 -5.19
C VAL A 65 -11.73 10.26 -6.20
N ARG A 66 -12.35 9.61 -7.19
CA ARG A 66 -13.23 10.30 -8.17
C ARG A 66 -14.55 10.74 -7.56
N GLU A 67 -15.09 9.96 -6.63
CA GLU A 67 -16.38 10.24 -5.98
C GLU A 67 -16.26 11.22 -4.80
N ARG A 68 -15.23 11.03 -3.96
CA ARG A 68 -14.99 11.72 -2.69
C ARG A 68 -13.51 12.05 -2.51
N PRO A 69 -12.95 12.95 -3.33
CA PRO A 69 -11.52 13.29 -3.28
C PRO A 69 -11.08 13.84 -1.91
N TRP A 70 -11.97 14.51 -1.19
CA TRP A 70 -11.69 15.09 0.13
C TRP A 70 -11.46 14.07 1.25
N ASP A 71 -11.79 12.79 1.03
CA ASP A 71 -11.49 11.69 1.95
C ASP A 71 -10.01 11.27 1.87
N PHE A 72 -9.26 11.75 0.87
CA PHE A 72 -7.84 11.47 0.68
C PHE A 72 -7.04 12.75 0.89
N ARG A 73 -6.41 12.90 2.07
CA ARG A 73 -5.65 14.12 2.43
C ARG A 73 -4.20 13.81 2.74
N ALA A 74 -3.95 12.69 3.40
CA ALA A 74 -2.61 12.24 3.74
C ALA A 74 -2.07 11.25 2.70
N VAL A 75 -2.92 10.40 2.12
CA VAL A 75 -2.50 9.45 1.08
C VAL A 75 -2.33 10.18 -0.25
N LEU A 76 -1.12 10.15 -0.81
CA LEU A 76 -0.79 10.78 -2.10
C LEU A 76 -0.74 9.78 -3.25
N LYS A 77 -0.20 8.59 -3.00
CA LYS A 77 -0.08 7.52 -3.98
C LYS A 77 -0.12 6.18 -3.27
N VAL A 78 -0.90 5.24 -3.81
CA VAL A 78 -0.90 3.85 -3.38
C VAL A 78 -0.39 2.99 -4.53
N VAL A 79 0.64 2.21 -4.25
CA VAL A 79 1.23 1.25 -5.19
C VAL A 79 0.92 -0.16 -4.68
N PRO A 80 0.27 -1.00 -5.50
CA PRO A 80 0.06 -2.40 -5.15
C PRO A 80 1.40 -3.14 -5.24
N ILE A 81 1.67 -4.00 -4.27
CA ILE A 81 2.86 -4.84 -4.23
C ILE A 81 2.39 -6.30 -4.24
N GLU A 82 2.64 -7.00 -5.34
CA GLU A 82 2.21 -8.40 -5.50
C GLU A 82 3.11 -9.34 -4.69
N VAL A 83 4.40 -9.05 -4.61
CA VAL A 83 5.38 -9.86 -3.89
C VAL A 83 6.52 -8.99 -3.34
N VAL A 84 6.95 -9.30 -2.11
CA VAL A 84 8.15 -8.74 -1.50
C VAL A 84 9.24 -9.80 -1.54
N VAL A 85 10.39 -9.45 -2.12
CA VAL A 85 11.54 -10.34 -2.24
C VAL A 85 12.76 -9.74 -1.55
N LYS A 86 13.78 -10.59 -1.32
CA LYS A 86 15.10 -10.11 -0.92
C LYS A 86 15.63 -9.17 -2.02
N ALA A 87 16.29 -8.09 -1.63
CA ALA A 87 16.97 -7.17 -2.54
C ALA A 87 18.22 -7.82 -3.13
N ASP A 88 18.00 -8.76 -4.04
CA ASP A 88 18.97 -9.65 -4.64
C ASP A 88 18.61 -9.77 -6.13
N ILE A 89 19.58 -9.51 -7.02
CA ILE A 89 19.28 -9.28 -8.43
C ILE A 89 18.68 -10.51 -9.11
N ASP A 90 19.17 -11.69 -8.77
CA ASP A 90 18.70 -12.95 -9.33
C ASP A 90 17.27 -13.25 -8.87
N VAL A 91 17.01 -13.09 -7.57
CA VAL A 91 15.68 -13.27 -6.98
C VAL A 91 14.66 -12.30 -7.58
N ILE A 92 15.05 -11.03 -7.78
CA ILE A 92 14.19 -10.01 -8.40
C ILE A 92 13.87 -10.40 -9.85
N SER A 93 14.89 -10.76 -10.63
CA SER A 93 14.75 -11.12 -12.05
C SER A 93 13.84 -12.33 -12.24
N GLU A 94 14.12 -13.42 -11.52
CA GLU A 94 13.33 -14.65 -11.57
C GLU A 94 11.88 -14.40 -11.17
N THR A 95 11.65 -13.63 -10.11
CA THR A 95 10.31 -13.29 -9.63
C THR A 95 9.54 -12.43 -10.63
N ALA A 96 10.20 -11.44 -11.24
CA ALA A 96 9.57 -10.61 -12.26
C ALA A 96 9.17 -11.42 -13.50
N VAL A 97 10.04 -12.34 -13.96
CA VAL A 97 9.73 -13.24 -15.08
C VAL A 97 8.57 -14.19 -14.75
N ARG A 98 8.48 -14.67 -13.50
CA ARG A 98 7.36 -15.49 -13.03
C ARG A 98 6.05 -14.72 -13.07
N LEU A 99 6.02 -13.52 -12.50
CA LEU A 99 4.82 -12.68 -12.47
C LEU A 99 4.35 -12.27 -13.88
N ALA A 100 5.26 -12.06 -14.83
CA ALA A 100 4.90 -11.70 -16.20
C ALA A 100 4.20 -12.83 -16.99
N LYS A 101 4.21 -14.07 -16.48
CA LYS A 101 3.56 -15.23 -17.10
C LYS A 101 2.18 -15.54 -16.50
N GLU A 102 1.85 -14.92 -15.38
CA GLU A 102 0.56 -15.02 -14.69
C GLU A 102 -0.47 -14.09 -15.35
#